data_AF-A0A819LDT9-F1
#
_entry.id   AF-A0A819LDT9-F1
#
_cell.length_a   1.000
_cell.length_b   1.000
_cell.length_c   1.000
_cell.angle_alpha   90.00
_cell.angle_beta   90.00
_cell.angle_gamma   90.00
#
_symmetry.space_group_name_H-M   'P 1'
#
loop_
_entity.id
_entity.type
_entity.pdbx_description
1 polymer ?
#
loop_
_entity_poly.entity_id
_entity_poly.type
_entity_poly.pdbx_seq_one_letter_code
_entity_poly.pdbx_strand_id
1 'polypeptide(L)'
;MRPRPLQKDLPIEEQRAMGWFKEDGTANDLFKNVEQGASTSVYAALAPDLDKHGGEYLEDCKISQGVNSEGTYWGMRAHSVDMKAAERLWKLSEQMVAPK
;
A
#
# COMPACT_ATOMS: atom_id res chain seq x y z
N MET A 1 11.37 10.23 1.16
CA MET A 1 11.29 8.75 1.33
C MET A 1 12.58 8.15 0.78
N ARG A 2 13.31 7.27 1.50
CA ARG A 2 14.52 6.62 0.94
C ARG A 2 14.10 5.42 0.07
N PRO A 3 14.61 5.25 -1.17
CA PRO A 3 14.27 4.11 -2.03
C PRO A 3 14.68 2.77 -1.39
N ARG A 4 13.93 1.69 -1.66
CA ARG A 4 14.25 0.31 -1.23
C ARG A 4 15.46 -0.26 -2.01
N PRO A 5 16.10 -1.37 -1.57
CA PRO A 5 17.41 -1.82 -2.08
C PRO A 5 17.50 -1.84 -3.62
N LEU A 6 16.48 -2.38 -4.31
CA LEU A 6 16.45 -2.47 -5.77
C LEU A 6 16.33 -1.11 -6.48
N GLN A 7 15.68 -0.12 -5.87
CA GLN A 7 15.45 1.19 -6.49
C GLN A 7 16.64 2.15 -6.29
N LYS A 8 17.56 1.84 -5.36
CA LYS A 8 18.76 2.65 -5.13
C LYS A 8 19.79 2.48 -6.26
N ASP A 9 19.81 1.31 -6.87
CA ASP A 9 20.80 0.95 -7.89
C ASP A 9 20.32 1.26 -9.32
N LEU A 10 19.07 1.70 -9.47
CA LEU A 10 18.51 2.08 -10.77
C LEU A 10 19.14 3.39 -11.23
N PRO A 11 19.80 3.47 -12.41
CA PRO A 11 20.40 4.70 -12.91
C PRO A 11 19.38 5.83 -13.02
N ILE A 12 19.80 7.07 -12.78
CA ILE A 12 18.89 8.24 -12.82
C ILE A 12 18.25 8.42 -14.21
N GLU A 13 18.95 8.06 -15.27
CA GLU A 13 18.44 8.08 -16.64
C GLU A 13 17.27 7.12 -16.83
N GLU A 14 17.37 5.92 -16.25
CA GLU A 14 16.27 4.94 -16.28
C GLU A 14 15.10 5.40 -15.41
N GLN A 15 15.37 5.99 -14.24
CA GLN A 15 14.31 6.57 -13.40
C GLN A 15 13.54 7.69 -14.14
N ARG A 16 14.26 8.53 -14.89
CA ARG A 16 13.65 9.56 -15.73
C ARG A 16 12.86 8.95 -16.89
N ALA A 17 13.40 7.95 -17.57
CA ALA A 17 12.71 7.22 -18.64
C ALA A 17 11.43 6.52 -18.15
N MET A 18 11.43 6.06 -16.89
CA MET A 18 10.26 5.50 -16.22
C MET A 18 9.26 6.56 -15.71
N GLY A 19 9.53 7.84 -15.93
CA GLY A 19 8.64 8.94 -15.58
C GLY A 19 8.61 9.27 -14.08
N TRP A 20 9.65 8.92 -13.32
CA TRP A 20 9.68 9.16 -11.87
C TRP A 20 9.90 10.63 -11.50
N PHE A 21 10.44 11.41 -12.43
CA PHE A 21 10.69 12.83 -12.27
C PHE A 21 9.95 13.59 -13.36
N LYS A 22 9.47 14.79 -13.01
CA LYS A 22 8.96 15.78 -13.96
C LYS A 22 10.12 16.46 -14.70
N GLU A 23 9.79 17.24 -15.72
CA GLU A 23 10.78 18.01 -16.50
C GLU A 23 11.59 18.99 -15.63
N ASP A 24 10.99 19.52 -14.57
CA ASP A 24 11.64 20.41 -13.59
C ASP A 24 12.58 19.69 -12.61
N GLY A 25 12.69 18.36 -12.69
CA GLY A 25 13.52 17.53 -11.81
C GLY A 25 12.89 17.20 -10.46
N THR A 26 11.66 17.64 -10.18
CA THR A 26 10.89 17.22 -9.01
C THR A 26 10.32 15.81 -9.20
N ALA A 27 10.02 15.12 -8.10
CA ALA A 27 9.40 13.80 -8.17
C ALA A 27 7.99 13.90 -8.78
N ASN A 28 7.62 12.89 -9.55
CA ASN A 28 6.26 12.73 -10.07
C ASN A 28 5.27 12.65 -8.89
N ASP A 29 4.09 13.24 -9.05
CA ASP A 29 3.04 13.27 -8.01
C ASP A 29 2.49 11.88 -7.66
N LEU A 30 2.79 10.87 -8.48
CA LEU A 30 2.58 9.45 -8.14
C LEU A 30 3.35 9.00 -6.88
N PHE A 31 4.46 9.66 -6.55
CA PHE A 31 5.23 9.34 -5.36
C PHE A 31 4.79 10.18 -4.16
N LYS A 32 4.43 9.50 -3.08
CA LYS A 32 4.07 10.15 -1.82
C LYS A 32 5.31 10.65 -1.08
N ASN A 33 5.19 11.84 -0.47
CA ASN A 33 6.10 12.26 0.58
C ASN A 33 5.83 11.47 1.89
N VAL A 34 6.58 11.76 2.95
CA VAL A 34 6.50 10.99 4.21
C VAL A 34 5.15 11.20 4.88
N GLU A 35 4.68 12.45 4.91
CA GLU A 35 3.42 12.86 5.51
C GLU A 35 2.23 12.20 4.80
N GLN A 36 2.22 12.24 3.47
CA GLN A 36 1.23 11.56 2.63
C GLN A 36 1.29 10.04 2.79
N GLY A 37 2.49 9.46 2.91
CA GLY A 37 2.65 8.02 3.12
C GLY A 37 2.12 7.54 4.47
N ALA A 38 2.22 8.38 5.52
CA ALA A 38 1.71 8.08 6.85
C ALA A 38 0.21 8.38 7.02
N SER A 39 -0.36 9.24 6.16
CA SER A 39 -1.70 9.80 6.32
C SER A 39 -2.80 8.75 6.53
N THR A 40 -2.87 7.70 5.69
CA THR A 40 -3.90 6.66 5.82
C THR A 40 -3.79 5.89 7.13
N SER A 41 -2.57 5.62 7.63
CA SER A 41 -2.38 4.96 8.92
C SER A 41 -2.82 5.84 10.09
N VAL A 42 -2.56 7.13 10.01
CA VAL A 42 -3.03 8.11 11.02
C VAL A 42 -4.55 8.21 11.00
N TYR A 43 -5.16 8.26 9.81
CA TYR A 43 -6.61 8.23 9.63
C TYR A 43 -7.22 6.95 10.23
N ALA A 44 -6.67 5.77 9.89
CA ALA A 44 -7.11 4.48 10.43
C ALA A 44 -7.11 4.43 11.96
N ALA A 45 -6.13 5.08 12.60
CA ALA A 45 -5.95 5.04 14.04
C ALA A 45 -6.82 6.04 14.81
N LEU A 46 -7.21 7.16 14.20
CA LEU A 46 -7.73 8.32 14.93
C LEU A 46 -9.04 8.91 14.39
N ALA A 47 -9.49 8.50 13.20
CA ALA A 47 -10.64 9.14 12.56
C ALA A 47 -11.97 8.67 13.19
N PRO A 48 -12.79 9.58 13.77
CA PRO A 48 -14.02 9.18 14.47
C PRO A 48 -15.08 8.52 13.58
N ASP A 49 -15.05 8.79 12.29
CA ASP A 49 -15.94 8.16 11.31
C ASP A 49 -15.65 6.67 11.13
N LEU A 50 -14.50 6.16 11.58
CA LEU A 50 -14.16 4.75 11.55
C LEU A 50 -14.58 3.96 12.80
N ASP A 51 -15.12 4.60 13.84
CA ASP A 51 -15.48 3.94 15.11
C ASP A 51 -16.47 2.75 14.94
N LYS A 52 -17.24 2.75 13.85
CA LYS A 52 -18.21 1.70 13.50
C LYS A 52 -17.75 0.80 12.35
N HIS A 53 -16.55 1.01 11.84
CA HIS A 53 -16.01 0.36 10.64
C HIS A 53 -14.77 -0.47 10.99
N GLY A 54 -15.00 -1.71 11.42
CA GLY A 54 -13.93 -2.67 11.71
C GLY A 54 -13.65 -3.60 10.52
N GLY A 55 -12.37 -3.81 10.19
CA GLY A 55 -11.95 -4.77 9.15
C GLY A 55 -12.06 -4.26 7.71
N GLU A 56 -12.34 -2.97 7.52
CA GLU A 56 -12.42 -2.34 6.20
C GLU A 56 -11.04 -2.14 5.57
N TYR A 57 -10.98 -2.11 4.24
CA TYR A 57 -9.80 -1.72 3.49
C TYR A 57 -9.76 -0.21 3.32
N LEU A 58 -8.65 0.43 3.72
CA LEU A 58 -8.46 1.88 3.62
C LEU A 58 -7.45 2.24 2.54
N GLU A 59 -7.78 3.27 1.75
CA GLU A 59 -6.92 3.85 0.72
C GLU A 59 -7.12 5.37 0.70
N ASP A 60 -6.03 6.12 0.63
CA ASP A 60 -6.03 7.60 0.56
C ASP A 60 -6.97 8.28 1.57
N CYS A 61 -6.85 7.90 2.84
CA CYS A 61 -7.67 8.37 3.96
C CYS A 61 -9.18 8.17 3.75
N LYS A 62 -9.58 7.08 3.08
CA LYS A 62 -10.98 6.71 2.84
C LYS A 62 -11.17 5.21 2.91
N ILE A 63 -12.41 4.79 3.18
CA ILE A 63 -12.83 3.40 2.96
C ILE A 63 -12.85 3.11 1.45
N SER A 64 -12.30 1.97 1.05
CA SER A 64 -12.24 1.54 -0.34
C SER A 64 -13.63 1.44 -0.97
N GLN A 65 -13.71 1.70 -2.28
CA GLN A 65 -14.95 1.53 -3.05
C GLN A 65 -15.22 0.06 -3.45
N GLY A 66 -14.37 -0.86 -3.02
CA GLY A 66 -14.49 -2.29 -3.27
C GLY A 66 -13.39 -2.83 -4.17
N VAL A 67 -13.64 -4.01 -4.74
CA VAL A 67 -12.65 -4.74 -5.53
C VAL A 67 -12.46 -4.07 -6.89
N ASN A 68 -11.23 -3.66 -7.18
CA ASN A 68 -10.84 -3.10 -8.47
C ASN A 68 -10.52 -4.20 -9.49
N SER A 69 -10.71 -3.88 -10.77
CA SER A 69 -10.24 -4.70 -11.88
C SER A 69 -8.72 -4.86 -11.86
N GLU A 70 -8.24 -5.97 -12.41
CA GLU A 70 -6.81 -6.25 -12.61
C GLU A 70 -6.12 -5.12 -13.39
N GLY A 71 -4.84 -4.87 -13.10
CA GLY A 71 -4.00 -3.94 -13.87
C GLY A 71 -3.84 -2.51 -13.31
N THR A 72 -4.48 -2.16 -12.20
CA THR A 72 -4.23 -0.88 -11.50
C THR A 72 -3.08 -0.99 -10.48
N TYR A 73 -2.50 0.12 -10.05
CA TYR A 73 -1.53 0.12 -8.93
C TYR A 73 -2.20 0.29 -7.56
N TRP A 74 -3.49 0.65 -7.56
CA TRP A 74 -4.27 1.00 -6.37
C TRP A 74 -5.59 0.21 -6.29
N GLY A 75 -6.14 0.23 -5.08
CA GLY A 75 -7.41 -0.37 -4.68
C GLY A 75 -7.35 -1.84 -4.28
N MET A 76 -8.47 -2.29 -3.73
CA MET A 76 -8.59 -3.61 -3.12
C MET A 76 -8.63 -4.70 -4.20
N ARG A 77 -7.86 -5.78 -4.00
CA ARG A 77 -7.83 -6.93 -4.91
C ARG A 77 -8.79 -8.02 -4.45
N ALA A 78 -9.28 -8.83 -5.39
CA ALA A 78 -10.25 -9.88 -5.08
C ALA A 78 -9.72 -10.90 -4.06
N HIS A 79 -8.42 -11.23 -4.13
CA HIS A 79 -7.79 -12.14 -3.18
C HIS A 79 -7.71 -11.56 -1.76
N SER A 80 -7.78 -10.23 -1.59
CA SER A 80 -7.71 -9.57 -0.28
C SER A 80 -8.96 -9.85 0.57
N VAL A 81 -10.06 -10.30 -0.03
CA VAL A 81 -11.33 -10.63 0.65
C VAL A 81 -11.64 -12.15 0.64
N ASP A 82 -10.70 -12.99 0.20
CA ASP A 82 -10.86 -14.45 0.28
C ASP A 82 -10.63 -14.95 1.71
N MET A 83 -11.71 -15.15 2.45
CA MET A 83 -11.69 -15.65 3.83
C MET A 83 -11.08 -17.05 3.96
N LYS A 84 -11.23 -17.92 2.94
CA LYS A 84 -10.61 -19.26 2.98
C LYS A 84 -9.10 -19.14 2.83
N ALA A 85 -8.63 -18.25 1.97
CA ALA A 85 -7.19 -17.98 1.84
C ALA A 85 -6.63 -17.37 3.13
N ALA A 86 -7.34 -16.41 3.74
CA ALA A 86 -6.94 -15.81 5.00
C ALA A 86 -6.79 -16.86 6.13
N GLU A 87 -7.75 -17.78 6.28
CA GLU A 87 -7.68 -18.83 7.29
C GLU A 87 -6.49 -19.79 7.07
N ARG A 88 -6.23 -20.18 5.81
CA ARG A 88 -5.06 -21.00 5.48
C ARG A 88 -3.75 -20.28 5.80
N LEU A 89 -3.66 -19.00 5.45
CA LEU A 89 -2.48 -18.17 5.71
C LEU A 89 -2.22 -18.00 7.20
N TRP A 90 -3.28 -17.83 8.00
CA TRP A 90 -3.17 -17.73 9.44
C TRP A 90 -2.54 -18.99 10.06
N LYS A 91 -3.10 -20.17 9.77
CA LYS A 91 -2.60 -21.46 10.28
C LYS A 91 -1.13 -21.71 9.89
N LEU A 92 -0.77 -21.40 8.66
CA LEU A 92 0.61 -21.51 8.19
C LEU A 92 1.53 -20.55 8.95
N SER A 93 1.09 -19.29 9.14
CA SER A 93 1.89 -18.27 9.83
C SER A 93 2.17 -18.68 11.27
N GLU A 94 1.17 -19.20 12.00
CA GLU A 94 1.33 -19.73 13.35
C GLU A 94 2.38 -20.85 13.42
N GLN A 95 2.37 -21.79 12.46
CA GLN A 95 3.38 -22.85 12.37
C GLN A 95 4.79 -22.30 12.12
N MET A 96 4.91 -21.24 11.32
CA MET A 96 6.20 -20.64 10.97
C MET A 96 6.82 -19.82 12.11
N VAL A 97 6.00 -19.16 12.93
CA VAL A 97 6.48 -18.33 14.04
C VAL A 97 6.45 -19.04 15.40
N ALA A 98 6.00 -20.29 15.46
CA ALA A 98 5.96 -21.05 16.68
C ALA A 98 7.37 -21.12 17.32
N PRO A 99 7.47 -20.88 18.65
CA PRO A 99 8.73 -21.06 19.35
C PRO A 99 9.18 -22.54 19.24
N LYS A 100 10.49 -22.73 19.10
CA LYS A 100 11.11 -24.06 19.05
C LYS A 100 11.12 -24.73 20.42
#